data_AF-A0A838EA88-F1
#
_entry.id   AF-A0A838EA88-F1
#
_cell.length_a   1.000
_cell.length_b   1.000
_cell.length_c   1.000
_cell.angle_alpha   90.00
_cell.angle_beta   90.00
_cell.angle_gamma   90.00
#
_symmetry.space_group_name_H-M   'P 1'
#
loop_
_entity.id
_entity.type
_entity.pdbx_description
1 polymer ?
#
loop_
_entity_poly.entity_id
_entity_poly.type
_entity_poly.pdbx_seq_one_letter_code
_entity_poly.pdbx_strand_id
1 'polypeptide(L)'
;MTWAEREAAALLPTYRRRPVEFVRGAGCWLVDADGRRYLDFLSGLSVTSLGHAHPAVTEAVARQAATLVHTCNLFYTRPQIELAERLQDTLGWPDAKAFFGNSGAEAVEGALKLARRHGKRQDPAKVEVVALEGGFHGRTLAALRATGSPAKHAP
;
A
#
# COMPACT_ATOMS: atom_id res chain seq x y z
N MET A 1 14.44 -9.22 -27.99
CA MET A 1 14.37 -7.96 -27.23
C MET A 1 14.62 -8.26 -25.77
N THR A 2 15.48 -7.48 -25.11
CA THR A 2 15.74 -7.57 -23.67
C THR A 2 14.56 -7.03 -22.85
N TRP A 3 14.51 -7.34 -21.54
CA TRP A 3 13.50 -6.74 -20.65
C TRP A 3 13.56 -5.21 -20.63
N ALA A 4 14.75 -4.62 -20.67
CA ALA A 4 14.93 -3.17 -20.69
C ALA A 4 14.36 -2.52 -21.96
N GLU A 5 14.54 -3.14 -23.12
CA GLU A 5 13.96 -2.65 -24.39
C GLU A 5 12.43 -2.71 -24.36
N ARG A 6 11.86 -3.82 -23.88
CA ARG A 6 10.41 -3.99 -23.75
C ARG A 6 9.82 -2.99 -22.76
N GLU A 7 10.49 -2.77 -21.63
CA GLU A 7 10.09 -1.79 -20.61
C GLU A 7 10.11 -0.38 -21.19
N ALA A 8 11.21 0.04 -21.82
CA ALA A 8 11.34 1.39 -22.38
C ALA A 8 10.30 1.68 -23.47
N ALA A 9 9.88 0.66 -24.23
CA ALA A 9 8.85 0.80 -25.24
C ALA A 9 7.41 0.86 -24.66
N ALA A 10 7.17 0.30 -23.48
CA ALA A 10 5.81 0.06 -22.98
C ALA A 10 5.46 0.76 -21.65
N LEU A 11 6.44 1.17 -20.85
CA LEU A 11 6.23 1.71 -19.50
C LEU A 11 6.90 3.07 -19.32
N LEU A 12 6.29 3.91 -18.48
CA LEU A 12 6.91 5.16 -18.04
C LEU A 12 8.18 4.85 -17.21
N PRO A 13 9.26 5.64 -17.36
CA PRO A 13 10.56 5.38 -16.71
C PRO A 13 10.57 5.84 -15.23
N THR A 14 9.63 5.35 -14.41
CA THR A 14 9.46 5.78 -13.02
C THR A 14 10.31 4.99 -12.02
N TYR A 15 11.00 3.93 -12.45
CA TYR A 15 11.83 3.06 -11.62
C TYR A 15 13.13 2.69 -12.33
N ARG A 16 14.20 2.53 -11.55
CA ARG A 16 15.46 1.92 -12.01
C ARG A 16 15.46 0.45 -11.61
N ARG A 17 14.95 -0.42 -12.49
CA ARG A 17 14.82 -1.85 -12.21
C ARG A 17 16.17 -2.57 -12.29
N ARG A 18 16.32 -3.62 -11.48
CA ARG A 18 17.42 -4.58 -11.64
C ARG A 18 17.02 -5.60 -12.72
N PRO A 19 17.95 -6.07 -13.57
CA PRO A 19 17.64 -6.97 -14.67
C PRO A 19 17.47 -8.42 -14.18
N VAL A 20 16.49 -8.65 -13.31
CA VAL A 20 16.12 -9.97 -12.78
C VAL A 20 14.62 -10.15 -12.92
N GLU A 21 14.23 -11.29 -13.47
CA GLU A 21 12.83 -11.70 -13.60
C GLU A 21 12.55 -12.79 -12.57
N PHE A 22 11.82 -12.47 -11.51
CA PHE A 22 11.34 -13.47 -10.57
C PHE A 22 10.05 -14.10 -11.07
N VAL A 23 10.04 -15.43 -11.19
CA VAL A 23 8.92 -16.19 -11.76
C VAL A 23 8.17 -17.03 -10.72
N ARG A 24 8.76 -17.23 -9.54
CA ARG A 24 8.12 -17.96 -8.44
C ARG A 24 8.60 -17.42 -7.10
N GLY A 25 7.70 -17.39 -6.12
CA GLY A 25 8.04 -17.12 -4.72
C GLY A 25 7.33 -18.11 -3.79
N ALA A 26 7.99 -18.48 -2.69
CA ALA A 26 7.42 -19.29 -1.62
C ALA A 26 8.11 -18.99 -0.29
N GLY A 27 7.35 -18.57 0.72
CA GLY A 27 7.91 -18.14 2.01
C GLY A 27 8.89 -16.98 1.80
N CYS A 28 10.11 -17.09 2.33
CA CYS A 28 11.16 -16.08 2.14
C CYS A 28 12.00 -16.25 0.87
N TRP A 29 11.66 -17.17 -0.03
CA TRP A 29 12.45 -17.46 -1.23
C TRP A 29 11.79 -16.95 -2.50
N LEU A 30 12.61 -16.42 -3.40
CA LEU A 30 12.29 -16.12 -4.79
C LEU A 30 13.10 -17.02 -5.72
N VAL A 31 12.54 -17.32 -6.89
CA VAL A 31 13.20 -18.06 -7.97
C VAL A 31 13.11 -17.24 -9.24
N ASP A 32 14.25 -17.00 -9.90
CA ASP A 32 14.30 -16.28 -11.17
C ASP A 32 14.01 -17.20 -12.37
N ALA A 33 13.88 -16.61 -13.56
CA ALA A 33 13.62 -17.31 -14.81
C ALA A 33 14.71 -18.32 -15.21
N ASP A 34 15.95 -18.13 -14.71
CA ASP A 34 17.07 -19.06 -14.92
C ASP A 34 17.11 -20.18 -13.85
N GLY A 35 16.14 -20.20 -12.92
CA GLY A 35 16.03 -21.18 -11.85
C GLY A 35 16.89 -20.89 -10.62
N ARG A 36 17.57 -19.75 -10.53
CA ARG A 36 18.36 -19.36 -9.36
C ARG A 36 17.46 -18.96 -8.21
N ARG A 37 17.86 -19.34 -7.00
CA ARG A 37 17.12 -19.05 -5.76
C ARG A 37 17.73 -17.87 -5.02
N TYR A 38 16.86 -17.00 -4.52
CA TYR A 38 17.21 -15.80 -3.78
C TYR A 38 16.50 -15.82 -2.43
N LEU A 39 17.25 -15.55 -1.36
CA LEU A 39 16.66 -15.25 -0.07
C LEU A 39 16.22 -13.77 -0.08
N ASP A 40 14.93 -13.51 0.12
CA ASP A 40 14.36 -12.18 -0.03
C ASP A 40 14.42 -11.39 1.28
N PHE A 41 15.36 -10.45 1.34
CA PHE A 41 15.46 -9.46 2.43
C PHE A 41 14.81 -8.10 2.07
N LEU A 42 14.23 -7.96 0.88
CA LEU A 42 13.49 -6.77 0.48
C LEU A 42 12.01 -6.88 0.86
N SER A 43 11.46 -8.10 0.80
CA SER A 43 10.05 -8.41 1.10
C SER A 43 9.07 -7.49 0.36
N GLY A 44 9.39 -7.16 -0.90
CA GLY A 44 8.58 -6.22 -1.70
C GLY A 44 8.45 -4.83 -1.05
N LEU A 45 9.49 -4.31 -0.41
CA LEU A 45 9.45 -3.10 0.43
C LEU A 45 8.57 -3.31 1.68
N SER A 46 8.81 -4.42 2.39
CA SER A 46 8.08 -4.81 3.61
C SER A 46 6.57 -5.10 3.42
N VAL A 47 6.16 -5.50 2.21
CA VAL A 47 4.78 -5.86 1.86
C VAL A 47 4.51 -7.34 2.11
N THR A 48 5.42 -8.23 1.72
CA THR A 48 5.24 -9.69 1.80
C THR A 48 5.64 -10.24 3.16
N SER A 49 5.11 -9.67 4.25
CA SER A 49 5.50 -10.01 5.63
C SER A 49 5.16 -11.44 6.04
N LEU A 50 4.17 -12.07 5.40
CA LEU A 50 3.84 -13.49 5.58
C LEU A 50 4.62 -14.41 4.61
N GLY A 51 5.55 -13.85 3.84
CA GLY A 51 6.23 -14.52 2.74
C GLY A 51 5.41 -14.54 1.45
N HIS A 52 6.08 -14.97 0.37
CA HIS A 52 5.50 -15.12 -0.96
C HIS A 52 4.53 -16.30 -1.02
N ALA A 53 3.38 -16.10 -1.68
CA ALA A 53 2.35 -17.10 -1.94
C ALA A 53 1.90 -17.89 -0.69
N HIS A 54 1.75 -17.21 0.45
CA HIS A 54 1.31 -17.86 1.70
C HIS A 54 -0.04 -18.58 1.51
N PRO A 55 -0.14 -19.90 1.77
CA PRO A 55 -1.32 -20.70 1.42
C PRO A 55 -2.65 -20.14 1.93
N ALA A 56 -2.70 -19.68 3.18
CA ALA A 56 -3.91 -19.11 3.77
C ALA A 56 -4.37 -17.81 3.08
N VAL A 57 -3.44 -16.98 2.59
CA VAL A 57 -3.77 -15.73 1.87
C VAL A 57 -4.28 -16.09 0.47
N THR A 58 -3.55 -16.96 -0.23
CA THR A 58 -3.91 -17.45 -1.57
C THR A 58 -5.32 -18.04 -1.58
N GLU A 59 -5.62 -18.93 -0.63
CA GLU A 59 -6.93 -19.58 -0.53
C GLU A 59 -8.05 -18.56 -0.21
N ALA A 60 -7.83 -17.66 0.74
CA ALA A 60 -8.82 -16.64 1.11
C ALA A 60 -9.15 -15.71 -0.07
N VAL A 61 -8.13 -15.26 -0.80
CA VAL A 61 -8.31 -14.42 -2.00
C VAL A 61 -9.05 -15.19 -3.09
N ALA A 62 -8.61 -16.41 -3.42
CA ALA A 62 -9.22 -17.21 -4.49
C ALA A 62 -10.71 -17.50 -4.21
N ARG A 63 -11.02 -17.92 -2.97
CA ARG A 63 -12.39 -18.20 -2.55
C ARG A 63 -13.27 -16.96 -2.62
N GLN A 64 -12.81 -15.83 -2.07
CA GLN A 64 -13.59 -14.59 -2.10
C GLN A 64 -13.76 -14.06 -3.52
N ALA A 65 -12.72 -14.11 -4.36
CA ALA A 65 -12.81 -13.68 -5.76
C ALA A 65 -13.80 -14.52 -6.58
N ALA A 66 -13.88 -15.83 -6.32
CA ALA A 66 -14.88 -16.72 -6.92
C ALA A 66 -16.31 -16.45 -6.41
N THR A 67 -16.46 -15.75 -5.28
CA THR A 67 -17.76 -15.46 -4.64
C THR A 67 -18.25 -14.07 -5.01
N LEU A 68 -17.45 -13.03 -4.71
CA LEU A 68 -17.79 -11.62 -4.93
C LEU A 68 -16.52 -10.76 -4.86
N VAL A 69 -16.26 -10.00 -5.94
CA VAL A 69 -15.08 -9.13 -6.05
C VAL A 69 -15.37 -7.70 -5.59
N HIS A 70 -16.49 -7.10 -5.99
CA HIS A 70 -16.74 -5.67 -5.74
C HIS A 70 -18.23 -5.30 -5.80
N THR A 71 -18.67 -4.45 -4.87
CA THR A 71 -20.04 -3.89 -4.82
C THR A 71 -20.06 -2.38 -4.55
N CYS A 72 -18.94 -1.67 -4.70
CA CYS A 72 -18.76 -0.30 -4.20
C CYS A 72 -19.14 -0.13 -2.71
N ASN A 73 -19.18 1.12 -2.23
CA ASN A 73 -19.46 1.44 -0.82
C ASN A 73 -20.95 1.65 -0.51
N LEU A 74 -21.85 1.50 -1.50
CA LEU A 74 -23.29 1.65 -1.31
C LEU A 74 -23.96 0.40 -0.74
N PHE A 75 -23.29 -0.76 -0.79
CA PHE A 75 -23.81 -2.03 -0.31
C PHE A 75 -22.91 -2.64 0.75
N TYR A 76 -23.49 -3.44 1.64
CA TYR A 76 -22.74 -4.13 2.69
C TYR A 76 -21.94 -5.31 2.14
N THR A 77 -20.77 -5.54 2.75
CA THR A 77 -20.01 -6.77 2.57
C THR A 77 -19.43 -7.20 3.92
N ARG A 78 -19.68 -8.47 4.29
CA ARG A 78 -19.30 -9.01 5.61
C ARG A 78 -17.80 -8.86 5.92
N PRO A 79 -16.86 -9.17 5.00
CA PRO A 79 -15.42 -9.09 5.29
C PRO A 79 -14.93 -7.69 5.69
N GLN A 80 -15.57 -6.62 5.20
CA GLN A 80 -15.18 -5.25 5.55
C GLN A 80 -15.50 -4.93 7.02
N ILE A 81 -16.66 -5.37 7.50
CA ILE A 81 -17.10 -5.16 8.88
C ILE A 81 -16.25 -6.00 9.83
N GLU A 82 -16.10 -7.30 9.54
CA GLU A 82 -15.29 -8.22 10.36
C GLU A 82 -13.82 -7.76 10.46
N LEU A 83 -13.26 -7.19 9.39
CA LEU A 83 -11.91 -6.64 9.44
C LEU A 83 -11.84 -5.38 10.32
N ALA A 84 -12.84 -4.50 10.26
CA ALA A 84 -12.88 -3.31 11.11
C ALA A 84 -12.99 -3.68 12.59
N GLU A 85 -13.82 -4.66 12.95
CA GLU A 85 -13.96 -5.18 14.32
C GLU A 85 -12.64 -5.79 14.81
N ARG A 86 -12.00 -6.65 14.01
CA ARG A 86 -10.68 -7.21 14.37
C ARG A 86 -9.60 -6.15 14.59
N LEU A 87 -9.66 -5.06 13.83
CA LEU A 87 -8.74 -3.92 14.03
C LEU A 87 -9.03 -3.20 15.34
N GLN A 88 -10.29 -2.98 15.71
CA GLN A 88 -10.67 -2.40 17.00
C GLN A 88 -10.12 -3.24 18.16
N ASP A 89 -10.32 -4.55 18.10
CA ASP A 89 -9.84 -5.50 19.11
C ASP A 89 -8.31 -5.50 19.21
N THR A 90 -7.63 -5.55 18.06
CA THR A 90 -6.16 -5.55 18.00
C THR A 90 -5.56 -4.25 18.55
N LEU A 91 -6.20 -3.11 18.30
CA LEU A 91 -5.76 -1.81 18.80
C LEU A 91 -6.16 -1.55 20.26
N GLY A 92 -7.11 -2.32 20.81
CA GLY A 92 -7.69 -2.07 22.12
C GLY A 92 -8.55 -0.78 22.16
N TRP A 93 -9.07 -0.32 21.02
CA TRP A 93 -9.82 0.93 20.88
C TRP A 93 -11.23 0.66 20.35
N PRO A 94 -12.22 0.42 21.24
CA PRO A 94 -13.56 -0.03 20.82
C PRO A 94 -14.31 1.01 19.96
N ASP A 95 -14.04 2.29 20.17
CA ASP A 95 -14.68 3.38 19.41
C ASP A 95 -13.97 3.70 18.09
N ALA A 96 -12.83 3.08 17.80
CA ALA A 96 -12.09 3.32 16.56
C ALA A 96 -12.95 2.98 15.34
N LYS A 97 -12.81 3.75 14.26
CA LYS A 97 -13.47 3.48 12.98
C LYS A 97 -12.41 3.34 11.89
N ALA A 98 -12.56 2.33 11.04
CA ALA A 98 -11.67 2.11 9.92
C ALA A 98 -12.23 2.74 8.64
N PHE A 99 -11.36 3.37 7.87
CA PHE A 99 -11.59 3.69 6.47
C PHE A 99 -10.63 2.85 5.65
N PHE A 100 -11.15 2.11 4.66
CA PHE A 100 -10.34 1.25 3.80
C PHE A 100 -10.07 1.94 2.47
N GLY A 101 -8.78 2.15 2.18
CA GLY A 101 -8.28 2.52 0.85
C GLY A 101 -7.48 1.36 0.24
N ASN A 102 -6.79 1.64 -0.86
CA ASN A 102 -6.04 0.64 -1.63
C ASN A 102 -4.53 0.82 -1.51
N SER A 103 -4.08 1.99 -1.05
CA SER A 103 -2.65 2.30 -0.89
C SER A 103 -2.36 3.10 0.37
N GLY A 104 -1.10 3.06 0.81
CA GLY A 104 -0.63 3.91 1.91
C GLY A 104 -0.78 5.41 1.62
N ALA A 105 -0.64 5.82 0.35
CA ALA A 105 -0.83 7.21 -0.05
C ALA A 105 -2.29 7.65 0.14
N GLU A 106 -3.27 6.82 -0.24
CA GLU A 106 -4.70 7.11 0.00
C GLU A 106 -5.04 7.16 1.49
N ALA A 107 -4.44 6.28 2.30
CA ALA A 107 -4.58 6.32 3.76
C ALA A 107 -4.06 7.64 4.33
N VAL A 108 -2.90 8.11 3.87
CA VAL A 108 -2.34 9.42 4.26
C VAL A 108 -3.24 10.57 3.81
N GLU A 109 -3.69 10.59 2.55
CA GLU A 109 -4.63 11.61 2.05
C GLU A 109 -5.91 11.66 2.91
N GLY A 110 -6.45 10.48 3.26
CA GLY A 110 -7.59 10.35 4.18
C GLY A 110 -7.30 10.96 5.55
N ALA A 111 -6.15 10.62 6.15
CA ALA A 111 -5.72 11.15 7.45
C ALA A 111 -5.53 12.67 7.42
N LEU A 112 -4.87 13.22 6.39
CA LEU A 112 -4.69 14.66 6.19
C LEU A 112 -6.04 15.38 6.07
N LYS A 113 -6.98 14.83 5.30
CA LYS A 113 -8.33 15.39 5.16
C LYS A 113 -9.09 15.36 6.48
N LEU A 114 -9.01 14.26 7.24
CA LEU A 114 -9.67 14.11 8.53
C LEU A 114 -9.10 15.10 9.56
N ALA A 115 -7.77 15.20 9.66
CA ALA A 115 -7.09 16.13 10.57
C ALA A 115 -7.46 17.58 10.27
N ARG A 116 -7.41 18.00 8.99
CA ARG A 116 -7.79 19.37 8.59
C ARG A 116 -9.28 19.65 8.80
N ARG A 117 -10.17 18.68 8.52
CA ARG A 117 -11.62 18.83 8.79
C ARG A 117 -11.88 19.00 10.28
N HIS A 118 -11.21 18.21 11.12
CA HIS A 118 -11.32 18.34 12.57
C HIS A 118 -10.77 19.69 13.06
N GLY A 119 -9.58 20.09 12.60
CA GLY A 119 -8.96 21.37 12.93
C GLY A 119 -9.86 22.56 12.59
N LYS A 120 -10.41 22.60 11.37
CA LYS A 120 -11.33 23.66 10.91
C LYS A 120 -12.62 23.79 11.72
N ARG A 121 -13.07 22.74 12.41
CA ARG A 121 -14.23 22.82 13.32
C ARG A 121 -13.91 23.57 14.60
N GLN A 122 -12.63 23.64 14.97
CA GLN A 122 -12.13 24.35 16.14
C GLN A 122 -11.72 25.78 15.77
N ASP A 123 -11.00 25.93 14.65
CA ASP A 123 -10.54 27.22 14.12
C ASP A 123 -10.35 27.09 12.59
N PRO A 124 -10.99 27.94 11.75
CA PRO A 124 -10.82 27.93 10.30
C PRO A 124 -9.36 28.00 9.81
N ALA A 125 -8.46 28.61 10.58
CA ALA A 125 -7.03 28.72 10.27
C ALA A 125 -6.23 27.45 10.63
N LYS A 126 -6.78 26.52 11.41
CA LYS A 126 -6.11 25.31 11.88
C LYS A 126 -6.04 24.22 10.79
N VAL A 127 -5.17 24.44 9.81
CA VAL A 127 -5.02 23.59 8.62
C VAL A 127 -3.61 23.10 8.34
N GLU A 128 -2.63 23.60 9.08
CA GLU A 128 -1.22 23.25 8.92
C GLU A 128 -0.94 21.82 9.39
N VAL A 129 -0.01 21.17 8.71
CA VAL A 129 0.45 19.81 9.01
C VAL A 129 1.97 19.84 9.07
N VAL A 130 2.51 19.38 10.19
CA VAL A 130 3.96 19.25 10.39
C VAL A 130 4.39 17.84 10.00
N ALA A 131 5.43 17.75 9.16
CA ALA A 131 6.05 16.49 8.77
C ALA A 131 7.57 16.55 9.04
N LEU A 132 8.20 15.39 9.13
CA LEU A 132 9.62 15.28 9.48
C LEU A 132 10.49 15.12 8.23
N GLU A 133 11.68 15.71 8.27
CA GLU A 133 12.72 15.47 7.27
C GLU A 133 13.09 13.98 7.22
N GLY A 134 13.31 13.45 6.01
CA GLY A 134 13.54 12.02 5.78
C GLY A 134 12.27 11.16 5.71
N GLY A 135 11.10 11.68 6.09
CA GLY A 135 9.83 10.95 6.03
C GLY A 135 9.37 10.63 4.60
N PHE A 136 8.59 9.55 4.43
CA PHE A 136 7.94 9.20 3.16
C PHE A 136 6.47 8.84 3.39
N HIS A 137 5.56 9.61 2.79
CA HIS A 137 4.13 9.49 3.04
C HIS A 137 3.30 9.16 1.79
N GLY A 138 3.93 9.10 0.61
CA GLY A 138 3.28 8.74 -0.63
C GLY A 138 3.69 9.65 -1.78
N ARG A 139 3.03 9.47 -2.93
CA ARG A 139 3.31 10.23 -4.16
C ARG A 139 2.09 10.97 -4.73
N THR A 140 0.94 10.94 -4.04
CA THR A 140 -0.19 11.83 -4.33
C THR A 140 0.14 13.24 -3.86
N LEU A 141 -0.47 14.29 -4.41
CA LEU A 141 0.00 15.67 -4.21
C LEU A 141 0.11 16.10 -2.72
N ALA A 142 -0.86 15.78 -1.86
CA ALA A 142 -0.78 16.19 -0.46
C ALA A 142 0.16 15.27 0.34
N ALA A 143 0.11 13.96 0.09
CA ALA A 143 1.04 13.00 0.71
C ALA A 143 2.50 13.25 0.30
N LEU A 144 2.72 13.66 -0.94
CA LEU A 144 4.02 14.06 -1.46
C LEU A 144 4.46 15.35 -0.77
N ARG A 145 3.58 16.34 -0.60
CA ARG A 145 3.93 17.56 0.16
C ARG A 145 4.32 17.27 1.62
N ALA A 146 3.78 16.21 2.20
CA ALA A 146 4.17 15.73 3.53
C ALA A 146 5.46 14.88 3.53
N THR A 147 5.96 14.44 2.37
CA THR A 147 7.19 13.65 2.26
C THR A 147 8.42 14.54 2.50
N GLY A 148 9.24 14.21 3.48
CA GLY A 148 10.42 15.00 3.89
C GLY A 148 11.64 14.81 2.99
N SER A 149 11.47 14.77 1.66
CA SER A 149 12.56 14.53 0.71
C SER A 149 12.49 15.54 -0.44
N PRO A 150 13.31 16.63 -0.41
CA PRO A 150 13.24 17.71 -1.39
C PRO A 150 13.37 17.24 -2.85
N ALA A 151 14.22 16.24 -3.10
CA ALA A 151 14.40 15.67 -4.44
C ALA A 151 13.12 15.06 -5.03
N LYS A 152 12.16 14.64 -4.21
CA LYS A 152 10.87 14.09 -4.67
C LYS A 152 9.83 15.19 -4.98
N HIS A 153 10.10 16.44 -4.64
CA HIS A 153 9.23 17.59 -4.92
C HIS A 153 9.61 18.31 -6.22
N ALA A 154 10.81 18.04 -6.75
CA ALA A 154 11.22 18.54 -8.04
C ALA A 154 10.31 17.95 -9.14
N PRO A 155 9.93 18.75 -10.15
CA PRO A 155 9.11 18.31 -11.28
C PRO A 155 9.81 17.23 -12.12
#